data_AF-A0A2G7FWC7-F1
#
_entry.id   AF-A0A2G7FWC7-F1
#
_cell.length_a   1.000
_cell.length_b   1.000
_cell.length_c   1.000
_cell.angle_alpha   90.00
_cell.angle_beta   90.00
_cell.angle_gamma   90.00
#
_symmetry.space_group_name_H-M   'P 1'
#
loop_
_entity.id
_entity.type
_entity.pdbx_description
1 polymer ?
#
loop_
_entity_poly.entity_id
_entity_poly.type
_entity_poly.pdbx_seq_one_letter_code
_entity_poly.pdbx_strand_id
1 'polypeptide(L)'
;MERPILQDDQSASDGKRCLRGWTSLRVFAIKLAAILTPYQTRDMRPAFFLAALASLASTHANPEADLAGSIWDDFKGAVTCAGCEGLLGALKLVAGLGQSALEHVVTDACKLAGIEDDDVCEGAIKEEGTAVYYALKNLKVGSHTSKTFCSSIAGLCDYPDVRPYNLTFPVAKSSVTRPPPSGQSPIRVAHISDTHVDLQYTPGANAQCTKPICCRSFTPEDAPGNASSPCGLWGDHHCDPPLRLEDSMMDAIAALNPTFSIYTGDVPPHDIWLVNQSSVLQSFNSTYSNLGKLGVVYAALGNHDAAPVNLFPSDKVPPSHNPQWAYDALASDWSNLVEGSPSSTTKHGSYSIIHPNSNLRIISYNSVFYYKYNFYAFQEPMEYDPDNQLHWLISELQAAETAGQRVWMIAHIPTGNTDTLHDYSHYLDQIINRYSASIAALFFGHTHTDLFQISYTNYTARTADSATAIGYVTPSMTPDSRPGIPHLRH
;
A
#
# COMPACT_ATOMS: atom_id res chain seq x y z
N MET A 1 50.01 -18.28 15.20
CA MET A 1 49.43 -17.43 14.14
C MET A 1 47.93 -17.27 14.41
N GLU A 2 47.46 -16.70 15.52
CA GLU A 2 47.85 -15.46 16.22
C GLU A 2 47.62 -14.19 15.40
N ARG A 3 47.01 -13.21 16.08
CA ARG A 3 46.47 -11.95 15.55
C ARG A 3 47.58 -10.88 15.44
N PRO A 4 47.26 -9.68 14.91
CA PRO A 4 46.72 -8.57 15.74
C PRO A 4 45.47 -7.93 15.07
N ILE A 5 44.40 -7.45 15.71
CA ILE A 5 44.24 -6.48 16.83
C ILE A 5 45.11 -5.23 16.67
N LEU A 6 44.51 -4.15 16.17
CA LEU A 6 44.85 -2.79 16.57
C LEU A 6 43.58 -2.08 17.05
N GLN A 7 43.74 -1.30 18.12
CA GLN A 7 42.68 -0.60 18.83
C GLN A 7 42.88 0.90 18.68
N ASP A 8 41.76 1.63 18.63
CA ASP A 8 41.52 3.03 19.00
C ASP A 8 42.57 4.12 18.67
N ASP A 9 42.07 5.18 18.04
CA ASP A 9 42.39 6.52 18.51
C ASP A 9 41.13 7.41 18.44
N GLN A 10 40.87 8.18 19.49
CA GLN A 10 39.72 9.10 19.59
C GLN A 10 40.18 10.54 19.40
N SER A 11 39.55 11.29 18.48
CA SER A 11 39.12 12.68 18.69
C SER A 11 38.66 13.35 17.37
N ALA A 12 38.19 14.59 17.49
CA ALA A 12 37.80 15.52 16.42
C ALA A 12 36.44 15.25 15.74
N SER A 13 35.46 15.90 16.34
CA SER A 13 34.25 16.48 15.75
C SER A 13 34.37 17.04 14.32
N ASP A 14 33.20 17.18 13.70
CA ASP A 14 32.88 17.90 12.46
C ASP A 14 33.30 17.30 11.12
N GLY A 15 32.33 17.28 10.19
CA GLY A 15 32.56 17.12 8.76
C GLY A 15 32.29 15.72 8.19
N LYS A 16 31.01 15.44 7.86
CA LYS A 16 30.61 14.58 6.71
C LYS A 16 29.15 14.79 6.29
N ARG A 17 28.85 16.00 5.79
CA ARG A 17 27.93 16.13 4.65
C ARG A 17 28.59 15.51 3.40
N CYS A 18 27.77 15.21 2.39
CA CYS A 18 28.17 14.68 1.08
C CYS A 18 28.64 13.22 1.06
N LEU A 19 27.68 12.31 0.88
CA LEU A 19 27.70 11.24 -0.15
C LEU A 19 26.26 10.71 -0.35
N ARG A 20 25.32 11.63 -0.64
CA ARG A 20 23.96 11.35 -1.12
C ARG A 20 23.71 12.23 -2.35
N GLY A 21 23.98 11.66 -3.51
CA GLY A 21 23.80 12.26 -4.83
C GLY A 21 24.03 11.16 -5.87
N TRP A 22 23.43 11.29 -7.05
CA TRP A 22 23.43 10.26 -8.12
C TRP A 22 22.42 9.09 -7.98
N THR A 23 21.25 9.34 -7.39
CA THR A 23 20.01 8.52 -7.63
C THR A 23 18.71 9.33 -7.61
N SER A 24 18.73 10.61 -7.19
CA SER A 24 17.53 11.34 -6.76
C SER A 24 16.63 11.92 -7.87
N LEU A 25 17.03 11.92 -9.14
CA LEU A 25 16.21 12.50 -10.22
C LEU A 25 15.19 11.51 -10.84
N ARG A 26 15.50 10.20 -10.85
CA ARG A 26 14.57 9.19 -11.41
C ARG A 26 13.42 8.85 -10.46
N VAL A 27 13.68 8.86 -9.16
CA VAL A 27 12.64 8.56 -8.13
C VAL A 27 11.58 9.67 -8.06
N PHE A 28 11.96 10.93 -8.31
CA PHE A 28 11.02 12.06 -8.35
C PHE A 28 10.00 11.94 -9.48
N ALA A 29 10.44 11.51 -10.67
CA ALA A 29 9.57 11.22 -11.82
C ALA A 29 8.80 9.90 -11.71
N ILE A 30 9.02 9.07 -10.68
CA ILE A 30 8.23 7.85 -10.44
C ILE A 30 7.18 8.11 -9.35
N LYS A 31 7.50 8.92 -8.33
CA LYS A 31 6.53 9.21 -7.25
C LYS A 31 5.41 10.17 -7.66
N LEU A 32 5.59 10.94 -8.73
CA LEU A 32 4.50 11.71 -9.31
C LEU A 32 3.52 10.82 -10.10
N ALA A 33 3.90 9.61 -10.54
CA ALA A 33 3.06 8.68 -11.33
C ALA A 33 1.83 8.11 -10.61
N ALA A 34 1.69 8.33 -9.30
CA ALA A 34 0.41 8.14 -8.60
C ALA A 34 -0.67 9.19 -8.99
N ILE A 35 -0.26 10.20 -9.76
CA ILE A 35 -1.13 11.08 -10.54
C ILE A 35 -0.66 11.08 -11.99
N LEU A 36 0.63 11.41 -12.25
CA LEU A 36 1.22 11.79 -13.54
C LEU A 36 2.79 11.68 -13.67
N THR A 37 3.39 10.68 -14.37
CA THR A 37 4.70 10.64 -15.15
C THR A 37 5.11 9.19 -15.61
N PRO A 38 5.99 8.87 -16.64
CA PRO A 38 7.22 9.60 -17.04
C PRO A 38 7.80 9.59 -18.50
N TYR A 39 8.12 10.79 -19.05
CA TYR A 39 9.45 11.26 -19.59
C TYR A 39 9.34 12.67 -20.26
N GLN A 40 10.35 13.49 -20.65
CA GLN A 40 11.83 13.58 -20.45
C GLN A 40 12.30 15.08 -20.37
N THR A 41 13.57 15.29 -19.99
CA THR A 41 14.38 16.53 -19.80
C THR A 41 14.30 17.69 -20.81
N ARG A 42 14.38 18.97 -20.33
CA ARG A 42 15.58 19.87 -20.45
C ARG A 42 15.47 21.18 -19.62
N ASP A 43 16.59 21.89 -19.45
CA ASP A 43 16.86 23.07 -18.58
C ASP A 43 15.86 24.25 -18.60
N MET A 44 15.60 24.88 -17.42
CA MET A 44 15.90 26.31 -17.13
C MET A 44 15.56 26.79 -15.69
N ARG A 45 15.79 28.09 -15.41
CA ARG A 45 15.97 28.74 -14.08
C ARG A 45 14.68 29.21 -13.37
N PRO A 46 14.72 29.51 -12.05
CA PRO A 46 13.52 29.83 -11.27
C PRO A 46 13.11 31.30 -11.33
N ALA A 47 11.83 31.58 -11.62
CA ALA A 47 11.08 32.78 -11.19
C ALA A 47 9.56 32.63 -11.45
N PHE A 48 8.76 33.41 -10.71
CA PHE A 48 7.32 33.71 -10.93
C PHE A 48 6.25 32.66 -10.54
N PHE A 49 6.01 32.54 -9.24
CA PHE A 49 4.62 32.53 -8.75
C PHE A 49 3.96 33.89 -9.07
N LEU A 50 2.69 33.87 -9.52
CA LEU A 50 1.70 34.97 -9.72
C LEU A 50 1.15 35.18 -11.15
N ALA A 51 1.65 34.50 -12.19
CA ALA A 51 1.14 34.73 -13.56
C ALA A 51 -0.26 34.13 -13.83
N ALA A 52 -0.61 32.99 -13.21
CA ALA A 52 -1.85 32.25 -13.47
C ALA A 52 -3.17 32.97 -13.12
N LEU A 53 -3.11 34.11 -12.42
CA LEU A 53 -4.29 34.94 -12.12
C LEU A 53 -4.57 36.02 -13.18
N ALA A 54 -3.71 36.18 -14.20
CA ALA A 54 -3.82 37.26 -15.19
C ALA A 54 -4.35 36.81 -16.57
N SER A 55 -4.34 35.52 -16.89
CA SER A 55 -4.76 34.99 -18.21
C SER A 55 -6.29 34.88 -18.39
N LEU A 56 -7.08 34.92 -17.31
CA LEU A 56 -8.56 34.91 -17.34
C LEU A 56 -9.19 36.11 -18.09
N ALA A 57 -8.39 37.02 -18.64
CA ALA A 57 -8.83 38.23 -19.33
C ALA A 57 -8.24 38.41 -20.74
N SER A 58 -7.92 37.34 -21.50
CA SER A 58 -7.71 37.46 -22.96
C SER A 58 -7.89 36.16 -23.78
N THR A 59 -8.78 36.27 -24.79
CA THR A 59 -8.75 35.61 -26.12
C THR A 59 -8.86 34.08 -26.28
N HIS A 60 -10.06 33.63 -26.68
CA HIS A 60 -10.32 32.75 -27.85
C HIS A 60 -9.45 31.48 -28.08
N ALA A 61 -9.01 30.79 -27.02
CA ALA A 61 -8.56 29.40 -27.07
C ALA A 61 -9.43 28.54 -26.13
N ASN A 62 -9.37 27.21 -26.27
CA ASN A 62 -10.20 26.31 -25.44
C ASN A 62 -9.72 26.38 -23.98
N PRO A 63 -10.50 26.93 -23.03
CA PRO A 63 -9.98 27.33 -21.71
C PRO A 63 -9.52 26.14 -20.85
N GLU A 64 -10.03 24.95 -21.11
CA GLU A 64 -9.63 23.71 -20.41
C GLU A 64 -8.20 23.26 -20.82
N ALA A 65 -7.81 23.45 -22.09
CA ALA A 65 -6.47 23.09 -22.57
C ALA A 65 -5.38 24.05 -22.05
N ASP A 66 -5.69 25.34 -21.91
CA ASP A 66 -4.80 26.33 -21.27
C ASP A 66 -4.64 26.04 -19.77
N LEU A 67 -5.72 25.62 -19.11
CA LEU A 67 -5.72 25.22 -17.70
C LEU A 67 -4.90 23.93 -17.46
N ALA A 68 -5.06 22.91 -18.31
CA ALA A 68 -4.24 21.68 -18.24
C ALA A 68 -2.75 21.98 -18.45
N GLY A 69 -2.41 22.86 -19.40
CA GLY A 69 -1.04 23.34 -19.61
C GLY A 69 -0.46 24.08 -18.39
N SER A 70 -1.22 25.01 -17.80
CA SER A 70 -0.80 25.74 -16.59
C SER A 70 -0.61 24.81 -15.40
N ILE A 71 -1.48 23.82 -15.21
CA ILE A 71 -1.37 22.85 -14.11
C ILE A 71 -0.17 21.93 -14.31
N TRP A 72 0.12 21.53 -15.55
CA TRP A 72 1.35 20.81 -15.87
C TRP A 72 2.61 21.64 -15.58
N ASP A 73 2.59 22.95 -15.84
CA ASP A 73 3.67 23.86 -15.44
C ASP A 73 3.81 23.97 -13.91
N ASP A 74 2.72 24.07 -13.17
CA ASP A 74 2.72 24.04 -11.69
C ASP A 74 3.26 22.70 -11.15
N PHE A 75 2.88 21.56 -11.74
CA PHE A 75 3.44 20.23 -11.42
C PHE A 75 4.96 20.20 -11.59
N LYS A 76 5.50 20.72 -12.71
CA LYS A 76 6.95 20.81 -12.95
C LYS A 76 7.64 21.78 -11.98
N GLY A 77 6.94 22.82 -11.51
CA GLY A 77 7.43 23.78 -10.52
C GLY A 77 7.41 23.27 -9.07
N ALA A 78 6.59 22.27 -8.76
CA ALA A 78 6.40 21.72 -7.41
C ALA A 78 7.57 20.82 -6.96
N VAL A 79 8.75 21.41 -6.73
CA VAL A 79 9.94 20.74 -6.18
C VAL A 79 10.18 21.02 -4.69
N THR A 80 9.19 21.58 -4.00
CA THR A 80 9.24 21.90 -2.56
C THR A 80 7.88 21.68 -1.90
N CYS A 81 7.88 21.57 -0.56
CA CYS A 81 6.66 21.50 0.25
C CYS A 81 5.66 22.64 -0.04
N ALA A 82 6.17 23.87 -0.19
CA ALA A 82 5.35 25.03 -0.55
C ALA A 82 4.80 24.95 -1.98
N GLY A 83 5.56 24.36 -2.91
CA GLY A 83 5.09 24.06 -4.27
C GLY A 83 3.96 23.04 -4.28
N CYS A 84 4.07 21.97 -3.48
CA CYS A 84 3.00 20.98 -3.33
C CYS A 84 1.73 21.57 -2.72
N GLU A 85 1.84 22.37 -1.65
CA GLU A 85 0.69 23.08 -1.06
C GLU A 85 0.05 24.08 -2.06
N GLY A 86 0.86 24.74 -2.90
CA GLY A 86 0.38 25.60 -3.98
C GLY A 86 -0.41 24.83 -5.04
N LEU A 87 0.13 23.69 -5.50
CA LEU A 87 -0.51 22.76 -6.43
C LEU A 87 -1.83 22.19 -5.87
N LEU A 88 -1.86 21.78 -4.59
CA LEU A 88 -3.10 21.39 -3.92
C LEU A 88 -4.13 22.52 -3.91
N GLY A 89 -3.68 23.77 -3.76
CA GLY A 89 -4.51 24.97 -3.93
C GLY A 89 -5.11 25.08 -5.34
N ALA A 90 -4.29 24.94 -6.38
CA ALA A 90 -4.73 24.98 -7.78
C ALA A 90 -5.72 23.86 -8.11
N LEU A 91 -5.40 22.60 -7.76
CA LEU A 91 -6.28 21.45 -7.97
C LEU A 91 -7.60 21.58 -7.19
N LYS A 92 -7.58 22.17 -5.98
CA LYS A 92 -8.80 22.48 -5.22
C LYS A 92 -9.66 23.56 -5.88
N LEU A 93 -9.07 24.52 -6.60
CA LEU A 93 -9.83 25.48 -7.42
C LEU A 93 -10.50 24.80 -8.61
N VAL A 94 -9.82 23.87 -9.31
CA VAL A 94 -10.43 23.07 -10.39
C VAL A 94 -11.55 22.17 -9.87
N ALA A 95 -11.35 21.49 -8.73
CA ALA A 95 -12.41 20.77 -8.03
C ALA A 95 -13.54 21.71 -7.55
N GLY A 96 -13.32 23.02 -7.49
CA GLY A 96 -14.35 24.04 -7.31
C GLY A 96 -15.32 24.15 -8.48
N LEU A 97 -14.84 23.90 -9.71
CA LEU A 97 -15.63 23.96 -10.96
C LEU A 97 -16.50 22.70 -11.15
N GLY A 98 -16.03 21.54 -10.69
CA GLY A 98 -16.79 20.29 -10.69
C GLY A 98 -15.87 19.06 -10.70
N GLN A 99 -16.45 17.87 -10.50
CA GLN A 99 -15.71 16.62 -10.57
C GLN A 99 -15.20 16.36 -12.00
N SER A 100 -16.09 16.41 -13.01
CA SER A 100 -15.70 16.19 -14.41
C SER A 100 -14.68 17.22 -14.92
N ALA A 101 -14.71 18.46 -14.42
CA ALA A 101 -13.70 19.46 -14.75
C ALA A 101 -12.31 19.08 -14.21
N LEU A 102 -12.24 18.52 -12.99
CA LEU A 102 -11.00 17.98 -12.43
C LEU A 102 -10.53 16.76 -13.24
N GLU A 103 -11.42 15.81 -13.51
CA GLU A 103 -11.11 14.58 -14.26
C GLU A 103 -10.57 14.90 -15.67
N HIS A 104 -11.22 15.80 -16.42
CA HIS A 104 -10.73 16.25 -17.73
C HIS A 104 -9.36 16.92 -17.64
N VAL A 105 -9.17 17.88 -16.73
CA VAL A 105 -7.90 18.61 -16.59
C VAL A 105 -6.75 17.68 -16.21
N VAL A 106 -6.96 16.71 -15.31
CA VAL A 106 -5.93 15.73 -14.93
C VAL A 106 -5.67 14.72 -16.06
N THR A 107 -6.71 14.31 -16.81
CA THR A 107 -6.57 13.43 -17.99
C THR A 107 -5.80 14.11 -19.11
N ASP A 108 -6.10 15.37 -19.43
CA ASP A 108 -5.38 16.10 -20.46
C ASP A 108 -3.93 16.38 -20.05
N ALA A 109 -3.70 16.73 -18.78
CA ALA A 109 -2.34 16.83 -18.23
C ALA A 109 -1.56 15.51 -18.32
N CYS A 110 -2.23 14.35 -18.26
CA CYS A 110 -1.62 13.03 -18.49
C CYS A 110 -1.10 12.88 -19.90
N LYS A 111 -1.99 13.04 -20.88
CA LYS A 111 -1.67 12.81 -22.29
C LYS A 111 -0.65 13.83 -22.82
N LEU A 112 -0.83 15.11 -22.48
CA LEU A 112 0.07 16.20 -22.89
C LEU A 112 1.51 16.02 -22.40
N ALA A 113 1.71 15.29 -21.30
CA ALA A 113 3.01 15.08 -20.69
C ALA A 113 3.64 13.72 -21.05
N GLY A 114 2.99 12.88 -21.88
CA GLY A 114 3.54 11.60 -22.35
C GLY A 114 3.84 10.64 -21.21
N ILE A 115 2.82 10.41 -20.38
CA ILE A 115 2.97 9.90 -19.02
C ILE A 115 2.75 8.39 -18.93
N GLU A 116 1.59 8.00 -19.42
CA GLU A 116 1.12 6.66 -19.67
C GLU A 116 0.37 6.76 -21.01
N ASP A 117 0.00 5.64 -21.61
CA ASP A 117 -0.79 5.67 -22.83
C ASP A 117 -2.18 6.31 -22.59
N ASP A 118 -2.75 6.95 -23.62
CA ASP A 118 -4.00 7.74 -23.52
C ASP A 118 -5.17 6.99 -22.84
N ASP A 119 -5.30 5.68 -23.07
CA ASP A 119 -6.31 4.79 -22.49
C ASP A 119 -6.04 4.44 -21.02
N VAL A 120 -4.76 4.38 -20.62
CA VAL A 120 -4.34 4.20 -19.21
C VAL A 120 -4.65 5.48 -18.43
N CYS A 121 -4.31 6.64 -19.01
CA CYS A 121 -4.70 7.94 -18.47
C CYS A 121 -6.23 8.05 -18.27
N GLU A 122 -7.02 7.78 -19.32
CA GLU A 122 -8.48 7.83 -19.24
C GLU A 122 -9.05 6.87 -18.20
N GLY A 123 -8.60 5.61 -18.19
CA GLY A 123 -9.12 4.59 -17.27
C GLY A 123 -8.75 4.87 -15.81
N ALA A 124 -7.49 5.16 -15.51
CA ALA A 124 -7.04 5.38 -14.13
C ALA A 124 -7.72 6.61 -13.49
N ILE A 125 -7.83 7.73 -14.22
CA ILE A 125 -8.52 8.93 -13.72
C ILE A 125 -10.04 8.74 -13.65
N LYS A 126 -10.64 7.91 -14.51
CA LYS A 126 -12.05 7.54 -14.40
C LYS A 126 -12.37 6.74 -13.14
N GLU A 127 -11.51 5.79 -12.76
CA GLU A 127 -11.71 4.99 -11.55
C GLU A 127 -11.37 5.81 -10.28
N GLU A 128 -10.20 6.43 -10.19
CA GLU A 128 -9.73 7.15 -8.99
C GLU A 128 -10.30 8.58 -8.82
N GLY A 129 -10.79 9.20 -9.91
CA GLY A 129 -11.16 10.62 -9.96
C GLY A 129 -12.19 11.03 -8.92
N THR A 130 -13.13 10.14 -8.58
CA THR A 130 -14.12 10.35 -7.52
C THR A 130 -13.48 10.51 -6.14
N ALA A 131 -12.46 9.71 -5.83
CA ALA A 131 -11.77 9.74 -4.54
C ALA A 131 -10.81 10.93 -4.43
N VAL A 132 -10.07 11.21 -5.50
CA VAL A 132 -9.21 12.40 -5.60
C VAL A 132 -10.04 13.68 -5.49
N TYR A 133 -11.20 13.74 -6.14
CA TYR A 133 -12.16 14.84 -6.00
C TYR A 133 -12.65 14.98 -4.55
N TYR A 134 -13.11 13.88 -3.92
CA TYR A 134 -13.55 13.90 -2.52
C TYR A 134 -12.44 14.40 -1.59
N ALA A 135 -11.22 13.90 -1.73
CA ALA A 135 -10.06 14.32 -0.97
C ALA A 135 -9.80 15.82 -1.15
N LEU A 136 -9.69 16.31 -2.39
CA LEU A 136 -9.47 17.73 -2.68
C LEU A 136 -10.58 18.63 -2.14
N LYS A 137 -11.84 18.20 -2.11
CA LYS A 137 -12.94 19.00 -1.54
C LYS A 137 -12.84 19.10 -0.02
N ASN A 138 -12.49 18.01 0.67
CA ASN A 138 -12.46 17.92 2.14
C ASN A 138 -11.09 18.24 2.77
N LEU A 139 -10.00 18.28 1.99
CA LEU A 139 -8.67 18.69 2.41
C LEU A 139 -8.58 20.21 2.61
N LYS A 140 -7.79 20.64 3.58
CA LYS A 140 -7.48 22.06 3.84
C LYS A 140 -5.99 22.34 3.60
N VAL A 141 -5.68 23.19 2.63
CA VAL A 141 -4.29 23.62 2.32
C VAL A 141 -3.65 24.28 3.55
N GLY A 142 -2.38 23.95 3.80
CA GLY A 142 -1.59 24.38 4.97
C GLY A 142 -1.92 23.70 6.30
N SER A 143 -2.83 22.71 6.33
CA SER A 143 -3.18 21.92 7.53
C SER A 143 -2.11 20.88 7.87
N HIS A 144 -2.41 20.01 8.85
CA HIS A 144 -1.64 18.78 9.04
C HIS A 144 -1.86 17.82 7.87
N THR A 145 -3.13 17.61 7.49
CA THR A 145 -3.58 16.72 6.42
C THR A 145 -2.91 17.01 5.06
N SER A 146 -2.82 18.28 4.67
CA SER A 146 -2.18 18.67 3.40
C SER A 146 -0.67 18.43 3.39
N LYS A 147 0.00 18.65 4.53
CA LYS A 147 1.42 18.33 4.69
C LYS A 147 1.66 16.83 4.70
N THR A 148 0.78 16.06 5.33
CA THR A 148 0.81 14.58 5.31
C THR A 148 0.59 14.04 3.89
N PHE A 149 -0.29 14.64 3.09
CA PHE A 149 -0.41 14.34 1.65
C PHE A 149 0.91 14.67 0.92
N CYS A 150 1.42 15.89 1.08
CA CYS A 150 2.63 16.35 0.39
C CYS A 150 3.92 15.63 0.82
N SER A 151 4.00 15.06 2.03
CA SER A 151 5.10 14.20 2.45
C SER A 151 4.92 12.76 1.95
N SER A 152 3.72 12.19 2.05
CA SER A 152 3.50 10.75 1.82
C SER A 152 3.26 10.41 0.35
N ILE A 153 2.46 11.20 -0.36
CA ILE A 153 2.19 11.03 -1.81
C ILE A 153 3.36 11.61 -2.62
N ALA A 154 3.61 12.91 -2.47
CA ALA A 154 4.53 13.63 -3.34
C ALA A 154 6.01 13.55 -2.92
N GLY A 155 6.30 13.23 -1.65
CA GLY A 155 7.68 13.22 -1.13
C GLY A 155 8.34 14.61 -1.07
N LEU A 156 7.54 15.67 -0.99
CA LEU A 156 7.97 17.08 -1.12
C LEU A 156 8.01 17.85 0.21
N CYS A 157 7.30 17.38 1.23
CA CYS A 157 7.42 17.87 2.61
C CYS A 157 8.19 16.86 3.47
N ASP A 158 8.88 17.35 4.49
CA ASP A 158 9.17 16.54 5.67
C ASP A 158 7.84 16.05 6.28
N TYR A 159 7.83 14.86 6.88
CA TYR A 159 6.66 14.39 7.61
C TYR A 159 6.33 15.36 8.74
N PRO A 160 5.07 15.82 8.89
CA PRO A 160 4.68 16.62 10.02
C PRO A 160 4.81 15.84 11.33
N ASP A 161 4.94 16.56 12.44
CA ASP A 161 4.90 15.99 13.79
C ASP A 161 3.63 15.13 13.96
N VAL A 162 3.79 13.95 14.55
CA VAL A 162 2.68 13.02 14.79
C VAL A 162 1.63 13.69 15.66
N ARG A 163 0.36 13.63 15.25
CA ARG A 163 -0.71 14.25 16.02
C ARG A 163 -0.86 13.56 17.38
N PRO A 164 -1.08 14.31 18.47
CA PRO A 164 -1.22 13.71 19.79
C PRO A 164 -2.55 12.94 19.90
N TYR A 165 -2.45 11.61 20.03
CA TYR A 165 -3.58 10.72 20.26
C TYR A 165 -3.33 9.86 21.50
N ASN A 166 -4.21 9.96 22.49
CA ASN A 166 -4.04 9.27 23.77
C ASN A 166 -4.71 7.90 23.74
N LEU A 167 -3.97 6.90 23.22
CA LEU A 167 -4.39 5.49 23.22
C LEU A 167 -4.71 5.04 24.65
N THR A 168 -5.93 4.56 24.86
CA THR A 168 -6.42 4.16 26.18
C THR A 168 -6.25 2.65 26.36
N PHE A 169 -5.18 2.26 27.05
CA PHE A 169 -4.91 0.86 27.39
C PHE A 169 -5.63 0.47 28.70
N PRO A 170 -6.43 -0.62 28.75
CA PRO A 170 -7.22 -0.97 29.93
C PRO A 170 -6.41 -1.24 31.20
N VAL A 171 -5.21 -1.80 31.06
CA VAL A 171 -4.25 -1.99 32.16
C VAL A 171 -2.81 -1.66 31.72
N ALA A 172 -1.94 -1.37 32.68
CA ALA A 172 -0.53 -1.07 32.46
C ALA A 172 0.22 -2.23 31.77
N LYS A 173 1.34 -1.93 31.10
CA LYS A 173 2.16 -2.95 30.41
C LYS A 173 2.59 -4.05 31.38
N SER A 174 2.30 -5.30 31.02
CA SER A 174 2.73 -6.48 31.77
C SER A 174 4.26 -6.56 31.87
N SER A 175 4.77 -7.00 33.02
CA SER A 175 6.19 -7.32 33.22
C SER A 175 6.59 -8.69 32.65
N VAL A 176 5.62 -9.46 32.14
CA VAL A 176 5.88 -10.74 31.47
C VAL A 176 6.70 -10.52 30.20
N THR A 177 7.78 -11.28 30.05
CA THR A 177 8.63 -11.29 28.86
C THR A 177 8.21 -12.39 27.88
N ARG A 178 8.77 -12.38 26.67
CA ARG A 178 8.60 -13.49 25.72
C ARG A 178 9.09 -14.80 26.37
N PRO A 179 8.30 -15.89 26.36
CA PRO A 179 8.72 -17.17 26.93
C PRO A 179 9.89 -17.76 26.13
N PRO A 180 10.72 -18.62 26.76
CA PRO A 180 11.74 -19.37 26.05
C PRO A 180 11.09 -20.33 25.01
N PRO A 181 11.84 -20.80 24.01
CA PRO A 181 11.38 -21.86 23.11
C PRO A 181 10.88 -23.08 23.89
N SER A 182 9.73 -23.64 23.48
CA SER A 182 9.02 -24.68 24.24
C SER A 182 9.72 -26.04 24.28
N GLY A 183 10.75 -26.26 23.46
CA GLY A 183 11.41 -27.56 23.27
C GLY A 183 10.56 -28.61 22.54
N GLN A 184 9.33 -28.26 22.14
CA GLN A 184 8.45 -29.12 21.37
C GLN A 184 8.82 -29.11 19.87
N SER A 185 8.29 -30.08 19.12
CA SER A 185 8.43 -30.07 17.65
C SER A 185 7.77 -28.81 17.07
N PRO A 186 8.47 -28.04 16.22
CA PRO A 186 7.87 -26.87 15.57
C PRO A 186 6.73 -27.25 14.64
N ILE A 187 5.68 -26.43 14.60
CA ILE A 187 4.70 -26.44 13.52
C ILE A 187 5.31 -25.83 12.25
N ARG A 188 4.74 -26.14 11.09
CA ARG A 188 5.09 -25.50 9.81
C ARG A 188 3.86 -24.76 9.30
N VAL A 189 4.03 -23.49 8.94
CA VAL A 189 2.98 -22.63 8.42
C VAL A 189 3.46 -22.05 7.10
N ALA A 190 2.59 -21.99 6.10
CA ALA A 190 2.86 -21.26 4.86
C ALA A 190 2.36 -19.81 5.01
N HIS A 191 3.15 -18.84 4.55
CA HIS A 191 2.72 -17.45 4.42
C HIS A 191 2.79 -17.11 2.93
N ILE A 192 1.64 -16.68 2.39
CA ILE A 192 1.41 -16.39 0.98
C ILE A 192 0.87 -14.95 0.92
N SER A 193 1.20 -14.21 -0.12
CA SER A 193 0.72 -12.85 -0.31
C SER A 193 0.90 -12.42 -1.76
N ASP A 194 0.17 -11.38 -2.18
CA ASP A 194 0.43 -10.64 -3.42
C ASP A 194 0.40 -11.62 -4.62
N THR A 195 -0.76 -12.26 -4.83
CA THR A 195 -0.95 -13.24 -5.91
C THR A 195 -1.16 -12.56 -7.25
N HIS A 196 -1.94 -11.47 -7.25
CA HIS A 196 -2.20 -10.62 -8.42
C HIS A 196 -2.49 -11.41 -9.71
N VAL A 197 -3.29 -12.49 -9.66
CA VAL A 197 -3.40 -13.41 -10.80
C VAL A 197 -4.00 -12.71 -12.02
N ASP A 198 -3.22 -12.63 -13.11
CA ASP A 198 -3.72 -12.11 -14.37
C ASP A 198 -4.49 -13.18 -15.14
N LEU A 199 -5.82 -13.14 -15.01
CA LEU A 199 -6.75 -14.00 -15.75
C LEU A 199 -6.78 -13.72 -17.27
N GLN A 200 -6.15 -12.64 -17.75
CA GLN A 200 -5.97 -12.33 -19.18
C GLN A 200 -4.55 -12.63 -19.69
N TYR A 201 -3.65 -13.14 -18.84
CA TYR A 201 -2.27 -13.45 -19.21
C TYR A 201 -2.25 -14.43 -20.40
N THR A 202 -1.59 -14.03 -21.48
CA THR A 202 -1.58 -14.74 -22.76
C THR A 202 -0.15 -15.17 -23.11
N PRO A 203 0.26 -16.45 -22.89
CA PRO A 203 1.61 -16.92 -23.19
C PRO A 203 2.06 -16.62 -24.62
N GLY A 204 3.28 -16.10 -24.76
CA GLY A 204 3.84 -15.65 -26.03
C GLY A 204 3.47 -14.23 -26.45
N ALA A 205 2.55 -13.55 -25.75
CA ALA A 205 2.26 -12.12 -25.94
C ALA A 205 3.46 -11.25 -25.51
N ASN A 206 3.45 -9.97 -25.86
CA ASN A 206 4.56 -9.07 -25.57
C ASN A 206 4.73 -8.81 -24.06
N ALA A 207 5.91 -9.12 -23.52
CA ALA A 207 6.31 -8.77 -22.15
C ALA A 207 6.78 -7.30 -22.04
N GLN A 208 7.16 -6.66 -23.15
CA GLN A 208 7.71 -5.30 -23.23
C GLN A 208 6.79 -4.38 -24.04
N CYS A 209 5.55 -4.23 -23.58
CA CYS A 209 4.58 -3.26 -24.08
C CYS A 209 4.70 -1.91 -23.32
N THR A 210 3.96 -0.90 -23.75
CA THR A 210 3.94 0.45 -23.13
C THR A 210 3.03 0.56 -21.91
N LYS A 211 2.11 -0.39 -21.70
CA LYS A 211 1.17 -0.39 -20.56
C LYS A 211 1.86 -0.71 -19.22
N PRO A 212 1.28 -0.31 -18.07
CA PRO A 212 1.80 -0.63 -16.73
C PRO A 212 2.00 -2.13 -16.48
N ILE A 213 1.06 -2.98 -16.91
CA ILE A 213 1.17 -4.45 -16.97
C ILE A 213 1.13 -4.89 -18.45
N CYS A 214 1.92 -5.89 -18.84
CA CYS A 214 1.95 -6.45 -20.20
C CYS A 214 1.55 -7.95 -20.22
N CYS A 215 2.09 -8.75 -21.15
CA CYS A 215 1.72 -10.16 -21.33
C CYS A 215 0.26 -10.41 -21.73
N ARG A 216 -0.42 -9.36 -22.21
CA ARG A 216 -1.77 -9.39 -22.81
C ARG A 216 -1.70 -8.83 -24.23
N SER A 217 -2.66 -9.19 -25.07
CA SER A 217 -2.75 -8.68 -26.45
C SER A 217 -3.54 -7.37 -26.52
N PHE A 218 -2.99 -6.29 -25.96
CA PHE A 218 -3.60 -4.95 -26.03
C PHE A 218 -3.63 -4.41 -27.47
N THR A 219 -2.56 -4.62 -28.22
CA THR A 219 -2.45 -4.30 -29.65
C THR A 219 -2.22 -5.56 -30.50
N PRO A 220 -2.44 -5.51 -31.83
CA PRO A 220 -2.03 -6.57 -32.73
C PRO A 220 -0.53 -6.93 -32.62
N GLU A 221 0.32 -5.94 -32.35
CA GLU A 221 1.76 -6.09 -32.17
C GLU A 221 2.10 -6.84 -30.87
N ASP A 222 1.27 -6.71 -29.83
CA ASP A 222 1.42 -7.45 -28.57
C ASP A 222 0.99 -8.92 -28.66
N ALA A 223 0.34 -9.34 -29.76
CA ALA A 223 -0.20 -10.68 -29.90
C ALA A 223 0.89 -11.77 -30.02
N PRO A 224 0.61 -13.01 -29.55
CA PRO A 224 1.53 -14.13 -29.71
C PRO A 224 1.99 -14.34 -31.16
N GLY A 225 3.31 -14.41 -31.35
CA GLY A 225 3.94 -14.55 -32.67
C GLY A 225 4.35 -13.23 -33.34
N ASN A 226 3.88 -12.08 -32.84
CA ASN A 226 4.27 -10.75 -33.33
C ASN A 226 5.29 -10.06 -32.40
N ALA A 227 5.26 -10.38 -31.11
CA ALA A 227 6.15 -9.81 -30.09
C ALA A 227 7.62 -10.20 -30.29
N SER A 228 8.53 -9.22 -30.16
CA SER A 228 9.99 -9.48 -30.10
C SER A 228 10.46 -10.04 -28.74
N SER A 229 9.68 -9.78 -27.69
CA SER A 229 9.92 -10.23 -26.32
C SER A 229 8.71 -11.05 -25.83
N PRO A 230 8.53 -12.30 -26.31
CA PRO A 230 7.36 -13.12 -25.97
C PRO A 230 7.43 -13.62 -24.52
N CYS A 231 6.33 -13.48 -23.78
CA CYS A 231 6.23 -13.88 -22.39
C CYS A 231 6.19 -15.40 -22.20
N GLY A 232 6.65 -15.87 -21.03
CA GLY A 232 6.74 -17.30 -20.71
C GLY A 232 5.39 -17.96 -20.44
N LEU A 233 5.36 -19.30 -20.45
CA LEU A 233 4.17 -20.10 -20.08
C LEU A 233 3.80 -19.98 -18.58
N TRP A 234 4.76 -19.58 -17.74
CA TRP A 234 4.64 -19.57 -16.28
C TRP A 234 4.71 -18.15 -15.67
N GLY A 235 4.77 -17.10 -16.50
CA GLY A 235 4.99 -15.71 -16.07
C GLY A 235 6.17 -15.04 -16.80
N ASP A 236 6.35 -13.76 -16.53
CA ASP A 236 7.49 -12.91 -16.92
C ASP A 236 7.79 -11.92 -15.78
N HIS A 237 9.03 -11.48 -15.62
CA HIS A 237 9.41 -10.52 -14.56
C HIS A 237 8.84 -9.10 -14.73
N HIS A 238 8.17 -8.83 -15.84
CA HIS A 238 7.47 -7.58 -16.14
C HIS A 238 5.94 -7.77 -16.20
N CYS A 239 5.39 -8.84 -15.63
CA CYS A 239 3.97 -9.11 -15.70
C CYS A 239 3.49 -9.85 -14.44
N ASP A 240 2.24 -9.60 -14.10
CA ASP A 240 1.53 -10.46 -13.16
C ASP A 240 1.38 -11.90 -13.70
N PRO A 241 1.22 -12.90 -12.82
CA PRO A 241 1.34 -14.29 -13.19
C PRO A 241 0.06 -14.85 -13.81
N PRO A 242 0.16 -15.82 -14.75
CA PRO A 242 -0.98 -16.63 -15.13
C PRO A 242 -1.46 -17.49 -13.97
N LEU A 243 -2.75 -17.81 -13.93
CA LEU A 243 -3.38 -18.75 -12.98
C LEU A 243 -2.59 -20.07 -12.81
N ARG A 244 -1.97 -20.55 -13.89
CA ARG A 244 -1.13 -21.75 -13.90
C ARG A 244 0.01 -21.70 -12.87
N LEU A 245 0.61 -20.52 -12.62
CA LEU A 245 1.66 -20.37 -11.61
C LEU A 245 1.08 -20.49 -10.19
N GLU A 246 -0.07 -19.86 -9.93
CA GLU A 246 -0.79 -19.98 -8.67
C GLU A 246 -1.14 -21.45 -8.39
N ASP A 247 -1.76 -22.14 -9.34
CA ASP A 247 -2.06 -23.58 -9.24
C ASP A 247 -0.83 -24.40 -8.82
N SER A 248 0.30 -24.19 -9.51
CA SER A 248 1.54 -24.92 -9.22
C SER A 248 2.17 -24.55 -7.88
N MET A 249 2.01 -23.31 -7.41
CA MET A 249 2.47 -22.90 -6.09
C MET A 249 1.60 -23.49 -4.98
N MET A 250 0.28 -23.44 -5.13
CA MET A 250 -0.66 -24.00 -4.15
C MET A 250 -0.50 -25.52 -4.04
N ASP A 251 -0.36 -26.24 -5.16
CA ASP A 251 -0.12 -27.68 -5.17
C ASP A 251 1.21 -28.04 -4.46
N ALA A 252 2.26 -27.23 -4.66
CA ALA A 252 3.55 -27.42 -3.98
C ALA A 252 3.46 -27.14 -2.47
N ILE A 253 2.71 -26.12 -2.05
CA ILE A 253 2.49 -25.81 -0.63
C ILE A 253 1.62 -26.89 0.04
N ALA A 254 0.56 -27.36 -0.63
CA ALA A 254 -0.26 -28.48 -0.14
C ALA A 254 0.59 -29.74 0.07
N ALA A 255 1.52 -30.06 -0.84
CA ALA A 255 2.45 -31.17 -0.70
C ALA A 255 3.43 -31.04 0.48
N LEU A 256 3.71 -29.82 0.97
CA LEU A 256 4.47 -29.61 2.20
C LEU A 256 3.66 -29.96 3.46
N ASN A 257 2.32 -30.04 3.38
CA ASN A 257 1.40 -30.30 4.49
C ASN A 257 1.62 -29.35 5.69
N PRO A 258 1.33 -28.04 5.54
CA PRO A 258 1.39 -27.07 6.63
C PRO A 258 0.28 -27.34 7.67
N THR A 259 0.49 -26.90 8.91
CA THR A 259 -0.51 -26.98 9.99
C THR A 259 -1.68 -26.03 9.75
N PHE A 260 -1.40 -24.88 9.15
CA PHE A 260 -2.34 -23.94 8.54
C PHE A 260 -1.54 -22.96 7.67
N SER A 261 -2.21 -22.10 6.92
CA SER A 261 -1.58 -21.04 6.11
C SER A 261 -2.06 -19.65 6.52
N ILE A 262 -1.30 -18.63 6.12
CA ILE A 262 -1.65 -17.21 6.20
C ILE A 262 -1.65 -16.66 4.78
N TYR A 263 -2.68 -15.89 4.42
CA TYR A 263 -2.76 -15.17 3.16
C TYR A 263 -2.92 -13.67 3.42
N THR A 264 -1.96 -12.83 3.03
CA THR A 264 -1.99 -11.38 3.34
C THR A 264 -2.55 -10.49 2.22
N GLY A 265 -3.40 -11.02 1.34
CA GLY A 265 -4.19 -10.22 0.40
C GLY A 265 -3.48 -9.86 -0.91
N ASP A 266 -4.09 -8.92 -1.64
CA ASP A 266 -3.75 -8.49 -3.00
C ASP A 266 -3.95 -9.60 -4.05
N VAL A 267 -5.23 -9.78 -4.40
CA VAL A 267 -5.71 -10.79 -5.35
C VAL A 267 -5.76 -10.29 -6.81
N PRO A 268 -6.34 -9.11 -7.15
CA PRO A 268 -6.43 -8.67 -8.55
C PRO A 268 -5.10 -8.17 -9.13
N PRO A 269 -4.87 -8.30 -10.44
CA PRO A 269 -3.66 -7.84 -11.11
C PRO A 269 -3.56 -6.31 -11.17
N HIS A 270 -2.42 -5.79 -11.64
CA HIS A 270 -2.12 -4.37 -11.75
C HIS A 270 -2.73 -3.68 -12.99
N ASP A 271 -3.84 -4.18 -13.53
CA ASP A 271 -4.59 -3.56 -14.64
C ASP A 271 -5.56 -2.48 -14.15
N ILE A 272 -5.07 -1.61 -13.25
CA ILE A 272 -5.88 -0.67 -12.44
C ILE A 272 -6.77 0.29 -13.24
N TRP A 273 -6.48 0.51 -14.52
CA TRP A 273 -7.26 1.37 -15.43
C TRP A 273 -8.42 0.63 -16.13
N LEU A 274 -8.51 -0.69 -15.97
CA LEU A 274 -9.54 -1.59 -16.53
C LEU A 274 -10.31 -2.37 -15.45
N VAL A 275 -9.83 -2.33 -14.20
CA VAL A 275 -10.40 -3.05 -13.07
C VAL A 275 -11.83 -2.61 -12.78
N ASN A 276 -12.69 -3.54 -12.39
CA ASN A 276 -14.07 -3.27 -11.98
C ASN A 276 -14.56 -4.38 -11.04
N GLN A 277 -15.71 -4.18 -10.39
CA GLN A 277 -16.30 -5.15 -9.46
C GLN A 277 -16.38 -6.57 -10.05
N SER A 278 -16.69 -6.74 -11.34
CA SER A 278 -16.79 -8.08 -11.93
C SER A 278 -15.44 -8.75 -12.16
N SER A 279 -14.36 -8.01 -12.43
CA SER A 279 -13.02 -8.60 -12.58
C SER A 279 -12.40 -8.94 -11.22
N VAL A 280 -12.61 -8.11 -10.20
CA VAL A 280 -12.18 -8.39 -8.83
C VAL A 280 -12.85 -9.66 -8.28
N LEU A 281 -14.18 -9.78 -8.44
CA LEU A 281 -14.90 -10.99 -7.99
C LEU A 281 -14.49 -12.26 -8.75
N GLN A 282 -14.07 -12.16 -10.02
CA GLN A 282 -13.50 -13.29 -10.76
C GLN A 282 -12.12 -13.69 -10.22
N SER A 283 -11.28 -12.71 -9.89
CA SER A 283 -9.96 -12.93 -9.30
C SER A 283 -10.08 -13.56 -7.90
N PHE A 284 -10.99 -13.03 -7.04
CA PHE A 284 -11.33 -13.63 -5.75
C PHE A 284 -11.76 -15.09 -5.89
N ASN A 285 -12.75 -15.38 -6.74
CA ASN A 285 -13.21 -16.76 -6.96
C ASN A 285 -12.08 -17.69 -7.41
N SER A 286 -11.12 -17.20 -8.19
CA SER A 286 -9.93 -17.98 -8.59
C SER A 286 -9.02 -18.25 -7.39
N THR A 287 -8.48 -17.20 -6.76
CA THR A 287 -7.47 -17.32 -5.70
C THR A 287 -8.03 -17.97 -4.44
N TYR A 288 -9.24 -17.63 -3.98
CA TYR A 288 -9.80 -18.24 -2.77
C TYR A 288 -10.23 -19.71 -2.97
N SER A 289 -10.65 -20.10 -4.18
CA SER A 289 -10.80 -21.53 -4.53
C SER A 289 -9.47 -22.27 -4.47
N ASN A 290 -8.38 -21.62 -4.91
CA ASN A 290 -7.04 -22.18 -4.91
C ASN A 290 -6.42 -22.26 -3.50
N LEU A 291 -6.63 -21.26 -2.65
CA LEU A 291 -6.29 -21.28 -1.23
C LEU A 291 -7.03 -22.40 -0.46
N GLY A 292 -8.25 -22.75 -0.88
CA GLY A 292 -9.01 -23.88 -0.33
C GLY A 292 -8.31 -25.24 -0.46
N LYS A 293 -7.31 -25.39 -1.35
CA LYS A 293 -6.46 -26.58 -1.44
C LYS A 293 -5.55 -26.78 -0.21
N LEU A 294 -5.34 -25.73 0.60
CA LEU A 294 -4.37 -25.70 1.70
C LEU A 294 -4.95 -26.05 3.09
N GLY A 295 -6.25 -26.34 3.17
CA GLY A 295 -6.94 -26.53 4.45
C GLY A 295 -7.23 -25.20 5.13
N VAL A 296 -6.81 -25.03 6.38
CA VAL A 296 -7.06 -23.79 7.15
C VAL A 296 -6.16 -22.66 6.63
N VAL A 297 -6.77 -21.55 6.19
CA VAL A 297 -6.08 -20.33 5.78
C VAL A 297 -6.66 -19.13 6.51
N TYR A 298 -5.81 -18.38 7.22
CA TYR A 298 -6.18 -17.10 7.82
C TYR A 298 -5.81 -15.95 6.88
N ALA A 299 -6.79 -15.16 6.45
CA ALA A 299 -6.63 -14.14 5.43
C ALA A 299 -6.61 -12.70 6.01
N ALA A 300 -5.98 -11.79 5.27
CA ALA A 300 -6.10 -10.35 5.44
C ALA A 300 -6.39 -9.68 4.10
N LEU A 301 -7.00 -8.50 4.15
CA LEU A 301 -7.37 -7.68 3.00
C LEU A 301 -6.19 -6.82 2.54
N GLY A 302 -5.91 -6.85 1.24
CA GLY A 302 -4.94 -6.00 0.55
C GLY A 302 -5.54 -4.76 -0.11
N ASN A 303 -4.70 -3.86 -0.62
CA ASN A 303 -5.17 -2.64 -1.28
C ASN A 303 -5.70 -2.88 -2.71
N HIS A 304 -5.29 -3.94 -3.41
CA HIS A 304 -5.87 -4.35 -4.70
C HIS A 304 -7.24 -5.03 -4.56
N ASP A 305 -7.68 -5.41 -3.36
CA ASP A 305 -8.91 -6.18 -3.14
C ASP A 305 -10.23 -5.37 -3.29
N ALA A 306 -10.22 -4.29 -4.08
CA ALA A 306 -11.39 -3.52 -4.47
C ALA A 306 -11.22 -2.87 -5.85
N ALA A 307 -12.33 -2.37 -6.40
CA ALA A 307 -12.35 -1.49 -7.54
C ALA A 307 -13.19 -0.24 -7.20
N PRO A 308 -12.63 0.99 -7.26
CA PRO A 308 -11.23 1.31 -7.58
C PRO A 308 -10.23 0.80 -6.52
N VAL A 309 -8.96 0.83 -6.87
CA VAL A 309 -7.86 0.24 -6.09
C VAL A 309 -7.51 1.12 -4.88
N ASN A 310 -7.07 0.55 -3.76
CA ASN A 310 -6.73 1.23 -2.51
C ASN A 310 -7.90 1.86 -1.72
N LEU A 311 -9.09 1.93 -2.30
CA LEU A 311 -10.19 2.75 -1.82
C LEU A 311 -11.08 2.07 -0.78
N PHE A 312 -10.59 2.00 0.46
CA PHE A 312 -11.35 1.49 1.61
C PHE A 312 -11.62 2.59 2.64
N PRO A 313 -12.69 3.39 2.47
CA PRO A 313 -13.02 4.47 3.39
C PRO A 313 -13.63 4.00 4.71
N SER A 314 -13.58 4.89 5.72
CA SER A 314 -14.31 4.75 6.98
C SER A 314 -15.79 5.10 6.86
N ASP A 315 -16.59 4.82 7.90
CA ASP A 315 -18.01 5.22 7.98
C ASP A 315 -18.23 6.74 8.14
N LYS A 316 -17.17 7.56 8.17
CA LYS A 316 -17.30 9.03 8.04
C LYS A 316 -17.48 9.49 6.58
N VAL A 317 -17.06 8.69 5.62
CA VAL A 317 -17.21 8.97 4.19
C VAL A 317 -18.59 8.49 3.75
N PRO A 318 -19.27 9.14 2.78
CA PRO A 318 -20.59 8.70 2.35
C PRO A 318 -20.60 7.24 1.88
N PRO A 319 -21.59 6.40 2.27
CA PRO A 319 -21.61 4.97 1.97
C PRO A 319 -21.53 4.60 0.48
N SER A 320 -21.83 5.52 -0.43
CA SER A 320 -21.65 5.35 -1.88
C SER A 320 -20.19 5.14 -2.32
N HIS A 321 -19.23 5.47 -1.46
CA HIS A 321 -17.79 5.27 -1.71
C HIS A 321 -17.24 3.99 -1.06
N ASN A 322 -18.04 3.29 -0.24
CA ASN A 322 -17.61 2.10 0.48
C ASN A 322 -17.79 0.85 -0.42
N PRO A 323 -16.72 0.08 -0.72
CA PRO A 323 -16.81 -1.16 -1.49
C PRO A 323 -17.36 -2.31 -0.63
N GLN A 324 -18.56 -2.15 -0.08
CA GLN A 324 -19.20 -3.15 0.80
C GLN A 324 -19.31 -4.53 0.12
N TRP A 325 -19.48 -4.56 -1.20
CA TRP A 325 -19.47 -5.78 -2.00
C TRP A 325 -18.16 -6.58 -1.89
N ALA A 326 -17.02 -5.91 -1.70
CA ALA A 326 -15.72 -6.55 -1.54
C ALA A 326 -15.59 -7.13 -0.13
N TYR A 327 -15.97 -6.38 0.91
CA TYR A 327 -16.04 -6.89 2.27
C TYR A 327 -16.98 -8.09 2.40
N ASP A 328 -18.15 -8.06 1.75
CA ASP A 328 -19.14 -9.15 1.78
C ASP A 328 -18.61 -10.42 1.08
N ALA A 329 -17.94 -10.26 -0.08
CA ALA A 329 -17.32 -11.37 -0.81
C ALA A 329 -16.16 -11.98 -0.01
N LEU A 330 -15.24 -11.16 0.49
CA LEU A 330 -14.09 -11.60 1.29
C LEU A 330 -14.55 -12.27 2.60
N ALA A 331 -15.56 -11.74 3.29
CA ALA A 331 -16.12 -12.38 4.48
C ALA A 331 -16.71 -13.76 4.18
N SER A 332 -17.37 -13.93 3.04
CA SER A 332 -17.84 -15.23 2.55
C SER A 332 -16.67 -16.18 2.29
N ASP A 333 -15.69 -15.77 1.47
CA ASP A 333 -14.55 -16.60 1.09
C ASP A 333 -13.71 -17.02 2.29
N TRP A 334 -13.37 -16.08 3.18
CA TRP A 334 -12.59 -16.36 4.39
C TRP A 334 -13.33 -17.27 5.37
N SER A 335 -14.67 -17.18 5.45
CA SER A 335 -15.46 -18.07 6.31
C SER A 335 -15.40 -19.54 5.86
N ASN A 336 -15.16 -19.80 4.57
CA ASN A 336 -14.96 -21.14 4.03
C ASN A 336 -13.53 -21.67 4.22
N LEU A 337 -12.57 -20.80 4.55
CA LEU A 337 -11.15 -21.14 4.73
C LEU A 337 -10.72 -21.35 6.18
N VAL A 338 -11.58 -21.10 7.17
CA VAL A 338 -11.25 -21.25 8.59
C VAL A 338 -12.07 -22.34 9.28
N GLU A 339 -11.46 -23.01 10.26
CA GLU A 339 -12.20 -23.89 11.17
C GLU A 339 -12.87 -23.06 12.28
N GLY A 340 -14.20 -23.12 12.33
CA GLY A 340 -15.02 -22.44 13.34
C GLY A 340 -15.46 -21.04 12.91
N SER A 341 -15.54 -20.11 13.85
CA SER A 341 -15.92 -18.72 13.58
C SER A 341 -15.05 -17.77 14.41
N PRO A 342 -14.74 -16.57 13.92
CA PRO A 342 -14.03 -15.57 14.71
C PRO A 342 -14.78 -15.25 16.00
N SER A 343 -14.04 -15.05 17.09
CA SER A 343 -14.59 -14.58 18.37
C SER A 343 -15.05 -13.11 18.32
N SER A 344 -14.62 -12.36 17.30
CA SER A 344 -14.90 -10.94 17.12
C SER A 344 -14.62 -10.55 15.66
N THR A 345 -15.49 -9.73 15.08
CA THR A 345 -15.38 -9.20 13.70
C THR A 345 -15.78 -7.73 13.67
N THR A 346 -15.22 -6.97 12.72
CA THR A 346 -15.66 -5.61 12.38
C THR A 346 -16.39 -5.61 11.03
N LYS A 347 -17.11 -4.52 10.74
CA LYS A 347 -17.79 -4.32 9.45
C LYS A 347 -16.83 -4.29 8.26
N HIS A 348 -15.59 -3.87 8.48
CA HIS A 348 -14.61 -3.52 7.44
C HIS A 348 -13.42 -4.48 7.41
N GLY A 349 -13.70 -5.79 7.47
CA GLY A 349 -12.73 -6.85 7.16
C GLY A 349 -11.72 -7.19 8.25
N SER A 350 -11.91 -6.74 9.50
CA SER A 350 -11.02 -7.15 10.61
C SER A 350 -11.66 -8.23 11.47
N TYR A 351 -10.88 -9.19 11.95
CA TYR A 351 -11.39 -10.29 12.77
C TYR A 351 -10.33 -10.85 13.73
N SER A 352 -10.81 -11.49 14.79
CA SER A 352 -9.99 -12.13 15.82
C SER A 352 -10.52 -13.53 16.08
N ILE A 353 -9.68 -14.55 15.88
CA ILE A 353 -10.01 -15.97 15.96
C ILE A 353 -8.95 -16.74 16.74
N ILE A 354 -9.36 -17.77 17.49
CA ILE A 354 -8.44 -18.65 18.22
C ILE A 354 -8.25 -19.91 17.37
N HIS A 355 -7.01 -20.26 17.05
CA HIS A 355 -6.71 -21.47 16.27
C HIS A 355 -7.09 -22.72 17.09
N PRO A 356 -7.86 -23.68 16.53
CA PRO A 356 -8.39 -24.82 17.27
C PRO A 356 -7.34 -25.60 18.07
N ASN A 357 -7.75 -26.10 19.25
CA ASN A 357 -6.92 -26.91 20.14
C ASN A 357 -5.58 -26.26 20.56
N SER A 358 -5.48 -24.93 20.47
CA SER A 358 -4.26 -24.17 20.74
C SER A 358 -4.52 -22.97 21.66
N ASN A 359 -3.43 -22.32 22.08
CA ASN A 359 -3.45 -21.04 22.80
C ASN A 359 -2.98 -19.87 21.91
N LEU A 360 -3.11 -20.02 20.58
CA LEU A 360 -2.76 -19.03 19.57
C LEU A 360 -4.02 -18.31 19.08
N ARG A 361 -4.03 -16.99 19.22
CA ARG A 361 -5.02 -16.09 18.60
C ARG A 361 -4.41 -15.49 17.32
N ILE A 362 -5.16 -15.54 16.23
CA ILE A 362 -4.87 -14.80 15.00
C ILE A 362 -5.75 -13.54 15.02
N ILE A 363 -5.14 -12.38 14.80
CA ILE A 363 -5.84 -11.10 14.66
C ILE A 363 -5.53 -10.55 13.27
N SER A 364 -6.54 -10.51 12.40
CA SER A 364 -6.48 -9.86 11.09
C SER A 364 -7.05 -8.45 11.22
N TYR A 365 -6.36 -7.45 10.68
CA TYR A 365 -6.85 -6.06 10.66
C TYR A 365 -6.65 -5.39 9.31
N ASN A 366 -7.55 -4.46 8.99
CA ASN A 366 -7.52 -3.74 7.72
C ASN A 366 -6.45 -2.64 7.77
N SER A 367 -5.26 -2.94 7.26
CA SER A 367 -4.16 -1.96 7.14
C SER A 367 -4.43 -0.87 6.11
N VAL A 368 -5.40 -1.04 5.19
CA VAL A 368 -5.64 -0.10 4.09
C VAL A 368 -6.29 1.20 4.58
N PHE A 369 -6.95 1.21 5.74
CA PHE A 369 -7.33 2.44 6.45
C PHE A 369 -6.16 3.39 6.73
N TYR A 370 -4.95 2.85 6.83
CA TYR A 370 -3.75 3.60 7.17
C TYR A 370 -2.87 3.88 5.95
N TYR A 371 -3.32 3.47 4.77
CA TYR A 371 -2.50 3.50 3.56
C TYR A 371 -2.44 4.87 2.91
N LYS A 372 -1.25 5.26 2.44
CA LYS A 372 -1.06 6.55 1.77
C LYS A 372 -1.90 6.74 0.52
N TYR A 373 -2.19 5.69 -0.28
CA TYR A 373 -3.03 5.83 -1.49
C TYR A 373 -4.53 5.63 -1.24
N ASN A 374 -4.96 5.38 0.00
CA ASN A 374 -6.38 5.49 0.35
C ASN A 374 -6.75 6.97 0.42
N PHE A 375 -7.11 7.58 -0.72
CA PHE A 375 -7.31 9.03 -0.83
C PHE A 375 -8.37 9.58 0.14
N TYR A 376 -9.34 8.75 0.54
CA TYR A 376 -10.35 9.10 1.54
C TYR A 376 -9.77 9.40 2.94
N ALA A 377 -8.55 8.95 3.25
CA ALA A 377 -7.86 9.28 4.49
C ALA A 377 -7.54 10.79 4.61
N PHE A 378 -7.41 11.54 3.51
CA PHE A 378 -7.00 12.95 3.50
C PHE A 378 -8.14 13.97 3.64
N GLN A 379 -9.20 13.63 4.37
CA GLN A 379 -10.21 14.58 4.82
C GLN A 379 -9.70 15.39 6.03
N GLU A 380 -10.07 16.67 6.17
CA GLU A 380 -9.69 17.51 7.32
C GLU A 380 -10.84 17.60 8.37
N PRO A 381 -10.59 17.30 9.65
CA PRO A 381 -9.37 16.73 10.20
C PRO A 381 -9.24 15.24 9.83
N MET A 382 -8.00 14.77 9.59
CA MET A 382 -7.73 13.34 9.47
C MET A 382 -8.25 12.61 10.70
N GLU A 383 -8.68 11.37 10.53
CA GLU A 383 -9.10 10.56 11.67
C GLU A 383 -7.91 10.17 12.54
N TYR A 384 -8.18 9.90 13.82
CA TYR A 384 -7.18 9.32 14.72
C TYR A 384 -7.27 7.79 14.73
N ASP A 385 -8.50 7.29 14.62
CA ASP A 385 -8.82 5.88 14.61
C ASP A 385 -10.05 5.63 13.69
N PRO A 386 -9.84 5.45 12.38
CA PRO A 386 -10.88 5.02 11.43
C PRO A 386 -11.67 3.83 11.98
N ASP A 387 -12.99 4.02 12.10
CA ASP A 387 -13.98 3.05 12.61
C ASP A 387 -13.63 2.38 13.95
N ASN A 388 -12.81 3.03 14.77
CA ASN A 388 -12.33 2.53 16.07
C ASN A 388 -11.49 1.23 15.96
N GLN A 389 -10.78 1.01 14.84
CA GLN A 389 -9.96 -0.19 14.64
C GLN A 389 -8.79 -0.31 15.63
N LEU A 390 -8.11 0.78 15.99
CA LEU A 390 -7.03 0.78 17.01
C LEU A 390 -7.61 0.46 18.39
N HIS A 391 -8.77 0.99 18.74
CA HIS A 391 -9.50 0.63 19.96
C HIS A 391 -9.90 -0.85 19.97
N TRP A 392 -10.43 -1.37 18.86
CA TRP A 392 -10.75 -2.79 18.70
C TRP A 392 -9.50 -3.68 18.84
N LEU A 393 -8.40 -3.34 18.17
CA LEU A 393 -7.10 -4.02 18.29
C LEU A 393 -6.61 -4.05 19.75
N ILE A 394 -6.69 -2.95 20.48
CA ILE A 394 -6.35 -2.88 21.91
C ILE A 394 -7.24 -3.84 22.71
N SER A 395 -8.54 -3.89 22.44
CA SER A 395 -9.48 -4.76 23.15
C SER A 395 -9.18 -6.25 22.92
N GLU A 396 -8.87 -6.65 21.69
CA GLU A 396 -8.55 -8.03 21.32
C GLU A 396 -7.19 -8.47 21.85
N LEU A 397 -6.19 -7.60 21.80
CA LEU A 397 -4.88 -7.83 22.39
C LEU A 397 -4.95 -7.89 23.93
N GLN A 398 -5.79 -7.08 24.56
CA GLN A 398 -6.04 -7.15 26.00
C GLN A 398 -6.78 -8.43 26.40
N ALA A 399 -7.74 -8.89 25.60
CA ALA A 399 -8.42 -10.16 25.81
C ALA A 399 -7.44 -11.34 25.68
N ALA A 400 -6.53 -11.30 24.71
CA ALA A 400 -5.46 -12.28 24.56
C ALA A 400 -4.48 -12.27 25.76
N GLU A 401 -4.02 -11.09 26.20
CA GLU A 401 -3.15 -10.94 27.38
C GLU A 401 -3.82 -11.49 28.65
N THR A 402 -5.11 -11.17 28.86
CA THR A 402 -5.90 -11.65 30.00
C THR A 402 -6.09 -13.17 29.98
N ALA A 403 -6.27 -13.76 28.80
CA ALA A 403 -6.37 -15.20 28.61
C ALA A 403 -5.02 -15.94 28.62
N GLY A 404 -3.89 -15.23 28.72
CA GLY A 404 -2.55 -15.81 28.60
C GLY A 404 -2.23 -16.35 27.20
N GLN A 405 -2.92 -15.87 26.17
CA GLN A 405 -2.77 -16.30 24.77
C GLN A 405 -1.53 -15.69 24.11
N ARG A 406 -0.99 -16.40 23.11
CA ARG A 406 -0.06 -15.83 22.13
C ARG A 406 -0.84 -15.25 20.97
N VAL A 407 -0.37 -14.14 20.40
CA VAL A 407 -1.01 -13.49 19.26
C VAL A 407 -0.10 -13.51 18.04
N TRP A 408 -0.65 -13.90 16.88
CA TRP A 408 -0.12 -13.52 15.57
C TRP A 408 -1.02 -12.44 14.99
N MET A 409 -0.43 -11.32 14.59
CA MET A 409 -1.14 -10.26 13.86
C MET A 409 -0.87 -10.43 12.37
N ILE A 410 -1.91 -10.34 11.56
CA ILE A 410 -1.81 -10.42 10.10
C ILE A 410 -2.48 -9.18 9.49
N ALA A 411 -1.86 -8.60 8.48
CA ALA A 411 -2.39 -7.50 7.67
C ALA A 411 -1.63 -7.46 6.35
N HIS A 412 -2.09 -6.72 5.36
CA HIS A 412 -1.36 -6.60 4.10
C HIS A 412 -0.14 -5.69 4.22
N ILE A 413 -0.35 -4.43 4.61
CA ILE A 413 0.66 -3.36 4.51
C ILE A 413 1.53 -3.31 5.78
N PRO A 414 2.87 -3.40 5.67
CA PRO A 414 3.77 -3.31 6.82
C PRO A 414 3.70 -1.95 7.54
N THR A 415 3.60 -1.99 8.87
CA THR A 415 3.40 -0.76 9.66
C THR A 415 4.61 0.17 9.72
N GLY A 416 5.82 -0.34 9.47
CA GLY A 416 7.09 0.38 9.61
C GLY A 416 7.73 0.86 8.31
N ASN A 417 7.01 0.90 7.19
CA ASN A 417 7.50 1.42 5.91
C ASN A 417 6.89 2.80 5.58
N THR A 418 7.14 3.36 4.39
CA THR A 418 6.59 4.67 3.98
C THR A 418 5.17 4.62 3.40
N ASP A 419 4.52 3.46 3.40
CA ASP A 419 3.15 3.25 2.91
C ASP A 419 2.10 3.49 3.99
N THR A 420 2.40 3.05 5.21
CA THR A 420 1.58 3.38 6.38
C THR A 420 1.80 4.85 6.74
N LEU A 421 0.72 5.65 6.77
CA LEU A 421 0.78 7.06 7.12
C LEU A 421 1.33 7.25 8.55
N HIS A 422 2.20 8.25 8.71
CA HIS A 422 3.12 8.38 9.85
C HIS A 422 2.43 8.37 11.23
N ASP A 423 1.26 9.02 11.37
CA ASP A 423 0.47 8.99 12.61
C ASP A 423 0.08 7.56 13.00
N TYR A 424 -0.49 6.79 12.07
CA TYR A 424 -0.99 5.45 12.33
C TYR A 424 0.16 4.45 12.54
N SER A 425 1.26 4.61 11.81
CA SER A 425 2.50 3.86 12.05
C SER A 425 2.97 4.03 13.51
N HIS A 426 2.96 5.27 14.01
CA HIS A 426 3.31 5.58 15.39
C HIS A 426 2.30 5.02 16.41
N TYR A 427 0.99 5.10 16.15
CA TYR A 427 -0.02 4.55 17.06
C TYR A 427 0.03 3.01 17.11
N LEU A 428 0.23 2.35 15.97
CA LEU A 428 0.39 0.90 15.90
C LEU A 428 1.66 0.45 16.61
N ASP A 429 2.79 1.15 16.46
CA ASP A 429 4.02 0.84 17.21
C ASP A 429 3.82 0.97 18.73
N GLN A 430 3.05 1.95 19.21
CA GLN A 430 2.68 2.03 20.63
C GLN A 430 1.86 0.82 21.10
N ILE A 431 0.87 0.36 20.31
CA ILE A 431 0.04 -0.81 20.63
C ILE A 431 0.90 -2.08 20.63
N ILE A 432 1.75 -2.26 19.61
CA ILE A 432 2.70 -3.38 19.49
C ILE A 432 3.66 -3.40 20.69
N ASN A 433 4.23 -2.24 21.04
CA ASN A 433 5.09 -2.12 22.21
C ASN A 433 4.35 -2.36 23.53
N ARG A 434 3.08 -1.98 23.67
CA ARG A 434 2.27 -2.29 24.86
C ARG A 434 2.03 -3.79 25.01
N TYR A 435 1.71 -4.50 23.93
CA TYR A 435 1.33 -5.92 23.94
C TYR A 435 2.44 -6.87 23.47
N SER A 436 3.69 -6.41 23.42
CA SER A 436 4.87 -7.19 22.97
C SER A 436 5.09 -8.49 23.76
N ALA A 437 4.57 -8.57 24.98
CA ALA A 437 4.57 -9.79 25.78
C ALA A 437 3.70 -10.89 25.16
N SER A 438 2.52 -10.54 24.63
CA SER A 438 1.52 -11.46 24.03
C SER A 438 1.77 -11.71 22.54
N ILE A 439 2.14 -10.66 21.80
CA ILE A 439 2.44 -10.74 20.36
C ILE A 439 3.67 -11.61 20.14
N ALA A 440 3.52 -12.68 19.36
CA ALA A 440 4.60 -13.62 19.02
C ALA A 440 5.24 -13.29 17.66
N ALA A 441 4.46 -12.79 16.71
CA ALA A 441 4.93 -12.30 15.40
C ALA A 441 3.84 -11.41 14.76
N LEU A 442 4.26 -10.58 13.80
CA LEU A 442 3.38 -9.96 12.81
C LEU A 442 3.74 -10.50 11.41
N PHE A 443 2.78 -10.54 10.50
CA PHE A 443 2.94 -11.04 9.12
C PHE A 443 2.30 -10.08 8.12
N PHE A 444 3.04 -9.74 7.07
CA PHE A 444 2.69 -8.75 6.05
C PHE A 444 3.12 -9.17 4.63
N GLY A 445 2.60 -8.48 3.62
CA GLY A 445 3.03 -8.56 2.21
C GLY A 445 3.31 -7.16 1.65
N HIS A 446 2.67 -6.80 0.54
CA HIS A 446 2.65 -5.47 -0.11
C HIS A 446 3.96 -5.03 -0.78
N THR A 447 5.12 -5.33 -0.20
CA THR A 447 6.41 -4.83 -0.72
C THR A 447 7.01 -5.73 -1.80
N HIS A 448 6.37 -6.87 -2.10
CA HIS A 448 6.81 -7.91 -3.06
C HIS A 448 8.26 -8.40 -2.81
N THR A 449 8.76 -8.23 -1.58
CA THR A 449 10.18 -8.41 -1.25
C THR A 449 10.34 -9.06 0.12
N ASP A 450 11.31 -9.98 0.22
CA ASP A 450 11.68 -10.66 1.47
C ASP A 450 12.33 -9.65 2.43
N LEU A 451 11.55 -9.19 3.40
CA LEU A 451 11.94 -8.18 4.39
C LEU A 451 11.45 -8.56 5.78
N PHE A 452 12.00 -7.89 6.80
CA PHE A 452 11.48 -7.94 8.15
C PHE A 452 11.58 -6.58 8.82
N GLN A 453 10.68 -6.33 9.77
CA GLN A 453 10.63 -5.11 10.57
C GLN A 453 10.79 -5.46 12.04
N ILE A 454 11.55 -4.65 12.78
CA ILE A 454 11.74 -4.81 14.23
C ILE A 454 11.19 -3.56 14.93
N SER A 455 10.22 -3.75 15.80
CA SER A 455 9.75 -2.71 16.73
C SER A 455 10.67 -2.66 17.96
N TYR A 456 10.85 -1.47 18.52
CA TYR A 456 11.74 -1.22 19.65
C TYR A 456 11.03 -0.37 20.72
N THR A 457 11.27 -0.64 22.01
CA THR A 457 10.81 0.24 23.10
C THR A 457 11.42 1.64 23.04
N ASN A 458 12.60 1.77 22.43
CA ASN A 458 13.29 3.04 22.24
C ASN A 458 13.99 3.05 20.87
N TYR A 459 13.41 3.77 19.92
CA TYR A 459 13.93 3.91 18.56
C TYR A 459 15.34 4.57 18.49
N THR A 460 15.72 5.38 19.48
CA THR A 460 17.08 5.96 19.54
C THR A 460 18.14 4.96 20.01
N ALA A 461 17.73 3.89 20.69
CA ALA A 461 18.60 2.88 21.28
C ALA A 461 18.26 1.47 20.76
N ARG A 462 18.42 1.26 19.44
CA ARG A 462 18.11 -0.01 18.75
C ARG A 462 19.17 -1.07 19.08
N THR A 463 18.91 -1.86 20.11
CA THR A 463 19.76 -2.97 20.59
C THR A 463 18.94 -4.26 20.66
N ALA A 464 19.57 -5.39 20.98
CA ALA A 464 18.85 -6.64 21.21
C ALA A 464 17.87 -6.55 22.39
N ASP A 465 18.24 -5.81 23.45
CA ASP A 465 17.44 -5.69 24.67
C ASP A 465 16.20 -4.79 24.51
N SER A 466 16.24 -3.86 23.56
CA SER A 466 15.11 -2.95 23.28
C SER A 466 14.17 -3.46 22.18
N ALA A 467 14.54 -4.51 21.43
CA ALA A 467 13.70 -5.11 20.40
C ALA A 467 12.51 -5.85 21.02
N THR A 468 11.29 -5.49 20.63
CA THR A 468 10.04 -5.96 21.27
C THR A 468 9.20 -6.88 20.40
N ALA A 469 9.13 -6.62 19.10
CA ALA A 469 8.37 -7.41 18.15
C ALA A 469 9.08 -7.52 16.80
N ILE A 470 8.76 -8.58 16.06
CA ILE A 470 9.21 -8.81 14.69
C ILE A 470 7.98 -8.95 13.79
N GLY A 471 7.98 -8.21 12.69
CA GLY A 471 7.08 -8.39 11.56
C GLY A 471 7.84 -9.02 10.40
N TYR A 472 7.33 -10.12 9.88
CA TYR A 472 7.82 -10.74 8.65
C TYR A 472 7.04 -10.18 7.47
N VAL A 473 7.75 -9.76 6.42
CA VAL A 473 7.15 -9.29 5.18
C VAL A 473 7.53 -10.31 4.11
N THR A 474 6.56 -11.10 3.66
CA THR A 474 6.82 -12.17 2.69
C THR A 474 7.02 -11.57 1.29
N PRO A 475 7.91 -12.13 0.45
CA PRO A 475 7.89 -11.83 -0.97
C PRO A 475 6.56 -12.24 -1.59
N SER A 476 6.24 -11.62 -2.72
CA SER A 476 5.04 -11.89 -3.51
C SER A 476 5.09 -13.26 -4.20
N MET A 477 3.92 -13.76 -4.62
CA MET A 477 3.87 -14.77 -5.68
C MET A 477 4.05 -14.14 -7.06
N THR A 478 3.50 -12.93 -7.29
CA THR A 478 3.70 -12.24 -8.57
C THR A 478 5.21 -12.03 -8.84
N PRO A 479 5.71 -12.40 -10.02
CA PRO A 479 7.09 -12.16 -10.42
C PRO A 479 7.31 -10.73 -10.91
N ASP A 480 6.26 -9.88 -10.94
CA ASP A 480 6.38 -8.50 -11.41
C ASP A 480 7.35 -7.71 -10.53
N SER A 481 8.42 -7.27 -11.16
CA SER A 481 9.51 -6.52 -10.56
C SER A 481 9.62 -5.11 -11.15
N ARG A 482 8.58 -4.65 -11.86
CA ARG A 482 8.59 -3.41 -12.63
C ARG A 482 8.99 -2.19 -11.80
N PRO A 483 10.07 -1.49 -12.16
CA PRO A 483 10.43 -0.23 -11.55
C PRO A 483 9.51 0.91 -12.04
N GLY A 484 8.26 0.94 -11.60
CA GLY A 484 7.26 1.95 -11.98
C GLY A 484 5.99 1.91 -11.13
N ILE A 485 5.53 0.71 -10.76
CA ILE A 485 4.39 0.54 -9.84
C ILE A 485 4.78 1.17 -8.47
N PRO A 486 3.97 2.07 -7.88
CA PRO A 486 4.37 2.85 -6.71
C PRO A 486 4.73 2.05 -5.43
N HIS A 487 4.42 0.75 -5.41
CA HIS A 487 4.61 -0.19 -4.31
C HIS A 487 6.05 -0.76 -4.26
N LEU A 488 6.75 -0.79 -5.41
CA LEU A 488 7.98 -1.59 -5.60
C LEU A 488 9.31 -0.90 -5.24
N ARG A 489 9.31 0.27 -4.56
CA ARG A 489 10.54 0.99 -4.18
C ARG A 489 10.44 1.73 -2.83
N HIS A 490 10.75 1.01 -1.75
CA HIS A 490 11.17 1.58 -0.45
C HIS A 490 12.69 1.71 -0.35
#